data_AF-A0A9P0JPF1-F1
#
_entry.id   AF-A0A9P0JPF1-F1
#
_cell.length_a   1.000
_cell.length_b   1.000
_cell.length_c   1.000
_cell.angle_alpha   90.00
_cell.angle_beta   90.00
_cell.angle_gamma   90.00
#
_symmetry.space_group_name_H-M   'P 1'
#
loop_
_entity.id
_entity.type
_entity.pdbx_description
1 polymer ?
#
loop_
_entity_poly.entity_id
_entity_poly.type
_entity_poly.pdbx_seq_one_letter_code
_entity_poly.pdbx_strand_id
1 'polypeptide(L)'
;MNPKQVVDKKLKKGETGAAESNSGIIIQKWKDKRDVLTLSTKHTDELLIIRSGNNIELQKPAAVVDYNKHKAYIDLSDQMKSYATSLRRGVKWYRKLAIELLIGSALVNAHVLHQEVANEKMSITKFKQEIVNRLLGFDVDQHTHSIFEDHQHSLEDVGTNNRRRCAFCYEKLQRESGRAHAQRKTPRTKLKCTSCEKYFCIECFFQVHKRTK
;
A
#
# COMPACT_ATOMS: atom_id res chain seq x y z
N MET A 1 -10.90 -29.08 -37.11
CA MET A 1 -12.29 -29.13 -36.59
C MET A 1 -12.27 -29.95 -35.29
N ASN A 2 -12.99 -29.54 -34.24
CA ASN A 2 -12.94 -30.27 -32.96
C ASN A 2 -13.58 -31.67 -33.10
N PRO A 3 -12.97 -32.74 -32.53
CA PRO A 3 -13.48 -34.10 -32.68
C PRO A 3 -14.79 -34.26 -31.90
N LYS A 4 -15.89 -34.38 -32.65
CA LYS A 4 -17.26 -34.55 -32.11
C LYS A 4 -17.36 -35.72 -31.13
N GLN A 5 -16.60 -36.79 -31.39
CA GLN A 5 -16.50 -37.97 -30.53
C GLN A 5 -16.09 -37.63 -29.09
N VAL A 6 -15.31 -36.56 -28.88
CA VAL A 6 -14.88 -36.10 -27.56
C VAL A 6 -15.83 -35.03 -27.04
N VAL A 7 -16.16 -34.03 -27.86
CA VAL A 7 -16.97 -32.87 -27.44
C VAL A 7 -18.39 -33.27 -27.06
N ASP A 8 -19.01 -34.18 -27.83
CA ASP A 8 -20.41 -34.57 -27.64
C ASP A 8 -20.56 -35.77 -26.68
N LYS A 9 -19.44 -36.36 -26.23
CA LYS A 9 -19.45 -37.49 -25.28
C LYS A 9 -20.14 -37.08 -23.98
N LYS A 10 -21.15 -37.86 -23.58
CA LYS A 10 -21.80 -37.72 -22.27
C LYS A 10 -20.93 -38.42 -21.22
N LEU A 11 -20.48 -37.66 -20.23
CA LEU A 11 -19.57 -38.12 -19.18
C LEU A 11 -20.26 -38.03 -17.81
N LYS A 12 -20.03 -39.04 -16.96
CA LYS A 12 -20.33 -38.96 -15.51
C LYS A 12 -19.24 -38.16 -14.80
N LYS A 13 -19.55 -37.65 -13.61
CA LYS A 13 -18.58 -36.89 -12.80
C LYS A 13 -17.31 -37.71 -12.56
N GLY A 14 -16.16 -37.14 -12.88
CA GLY A 14 -14.84 -37.77 -12.80
C GLY A 14 -14.37 -38.40 -14.11
N GLU A 15 -15.26 -38.69 -15.06
CA GLU A 15 -14.88 -39.31 -16.33
C GLU A 15 -14.21 -38.32 -17.29
N THR A 16 -13.39 -38.88 -18.18
CA THR A 16 -12.71 -38.17 -19.25
C THR A 16 -12.97 -38.80 -20.62
N GLY A 17 -12.75 -38.00 -21.67
CA GLY A 17 -12.56 -38.48 -23.03
C GLY A 17 -11.51 -37.60 -23.69
N ALA A 18 -10.60 -38.20 -24.45
CA ALA A 18 -9.57 -37.48 -25.16
C ALA A 18 -9.45 -37.97 -26.60
N ALA A 19 -8.94 -37.10 -27.47
CA ALA A 19 -8.48 -37.45 -28.79
C ALA A 19 -7.21 -36.66 -29.09
N GLU A 20 -6.26 -37.34 -29.70
CA GLU A 20 -5.00 -36.76 -30.14
C GLU A 20 -5.00 -36.61 -31.67
N SER A 21 -4.48 -35.49 -32.14
CA SER A 21 -4.24 -35.25 -33.56
C SER A 21 -2.88 -35.79 -33.97
N ASN A 22 -2.70 -36.05 -35.28
CA ASN A 22 -1.42 -36.47 -35.83
C ASN A 22 -0.26 -35.46 -35.62
N SER A 23 -0.57 -34.22 -35.23
CA SER A 23 0.41 -33.17 -34.88
C SER A 23 0.68 -33.08 -33.37
N GLY A 24 0.27 -34.06 -32.56
CA GLY A 24 0.52 -34.09 -31.11
C GLY A 24 -0.34 -33.11 -30.29
N ILE A 25 -1.41 -32.58 -30.87
CA ILE A 25 -2.36 -31.72 -30.16
C ILE A 25 -3.46 -32.61 -29.58
N ILE A 26 -3.70 -32.49 -28.28
CA ILE A 26 -4.72 -33.25 -27.55
C ILE A 26 -5.90 -32.36 -27.19
N ILE A 27 -7.09 -32.88 -27.44
CA ILE A 27 -8.35 -32.34 -26.96
C ILE A 27 -8.90 -33.30 -25.92
N GLN A 28 -9.10 -32.80 -24.70
CA GLN A 28 -9.60 -33.59 -23.58
C GLN A 28 -10.83 -32.93 -22.97
N LYS A 29 -11.91 -33.73 -22.86
CA LYS A 29 -13.13 -33.40 -22.14
C LYS A 29 -13.11 -34.10 -20.79
N TRP A 30 -13.35 -33.35 -19.72
CA TRP A 30 -13.45 -33.86 -18.35
C TRP A 30 -14.72 -33.34 -17.69
N LYS A 31 -15.39 -34.18 -16.91
CA LYS A 31 -16.61 -33.81 -16.18
C LYS A 31 -16.33 -33.61 -14.71
N ASP A 32 -16.39 -32.36 -14.26
CA ASP A 32 -16.51 -32.04 -12.83
C ASP A 32 -17.98 -31.74 -12.47
N LYS A 33 -18.28 -30.57 -11.88
CA LYS A 33 -19.65 -30.06 -11.80
C LYS A 33 -20.21 -29.69 -13.18
N ARG A 34 -19.33 -29.33 -14.11
CA ARG A 34 -19.63 -28.97 -15.51
C ARG A 34 -18.60 -29.63 -16.42
N ASP A 35 -18.90 -29.66 -17.72
CA ASP A 35 -17.96 -30.12 -18.73
C ASP A 35 -16.83 -29.09 -18.85
N VAL A 36 -15.60 -29.57 -18.79
CA VAL A 36 -14.38 -28.79 -19.04
C VAL A 36 -13.75 -29.37 -20.29
N LEU A 37 -13.60 -28.54 -21.32
CA LEU A 37 -12.88 -28.89 -22.54
C LEU A 37 -11.50 -28.22 -22.49
N THR A 38 -10.46 -28.99 -22.77
CA THR A 38 -9.08 -28.50 -22.80
C THR A 38 -8.43 -28.85 -24.13
N LEU A 39 -7.52 -27.98 -24.56
CA LEU A 39 -6.68 -28.14 -25.74
C LEU A 39 -5.23 -27.96 -25.27
N SER A 40 -4.36 -28.90 -25.61
CA SER A 40 -2.97 -28.91 -25.14
C SER A 40 -2.03 -29.44 -26.20
N THR A 41 -0.85 -28.85 -26.29
CA THR A 41 0.28 -29.32 -27.14
C THR A 41 1.43 -29.91 -26.31
N LYS A 42 1.27 -29.94 -24.98
CA LYS A 42 2.30 -30.36 -24.01
C LYS A 42 1.89 -31.59 -23.20
N HIS A 43 0.61 -31.70 -22.92
CA HIS A 43 0.06 -32.69 -21.98
C HIS A 43 -0.57 -33.85 -22.75
N THR A 44 -0.46 -35.05 -22.18
CA THR A 44 -1.22 -36.24 -22.58
C THR A 44 -2.64 -36.21 -22.00
N ASP A 45 -3.41 -37.29 -22.15
CA ASP A 45 -4.72 -37.47 -21.52
C ASP A 45 -4.64 -37.92 -20.04
N GLU A 46 -3.45 -37.87 -19.45
CA GLU A 46 -3.15 -38.32 -18.10
C GLU A 46 -3.98 -37.62 -17.01
N LEU A 47 -4.27 -38.38 -15.95
CA LEU A 47 -4.97 -37.93 -14.76
C LEU A 47 -4.01 -37.88 -13.58
N LEU A 48 -3.96 -36.74 -12.91
CA LEU A 48 -3.22 -36.55 -11.67
C LEU A 48 -4.15 -36.73 -10.47
N ILE A 49 -3.65 -37.44 -9.45
CA ILE A 49 -4.31 -37.52 -8.15
C ILE A 49 -3.95 -36.28 -7.35
N ILE A 50 -4.96 -35.53 -6.92
CA ILE A 50 -4.82 -34.31 -6.13
C ILE A 50 -5.58 -34.49 -4.83
N ARG A 51 -4.95 -34.13 -3.71
CA ARG A 51 -5.61 -34.06 -2.41
C ARG A 51 -6.37 -32.74 -2.28
N SER A 52 -7.67 -32.83 -2.10
CA SER A 52 -8.50 -31.68 -1.72
C SER A 52 -8.30 -31.35 -0.24
N GLY A 53 -8.68 -30.14 0.18
CA GLY A 53 -8.57 -29.68 1.57
C GLY A 53 -9.30 -30.56 2.60
N ASN A 54 -10.22 -31.42 2.15
CA ASN A 54 -10.95 -32.38 2.99
C ASN A 54 -10.30 -33.79 3.01
N ASN A 55 -9.02 -33.94 2.63
CA ASN A 55 -8.33 -35.23 2.44
C ASN A 55 -8.98 -36.17 1.43
N ILE A 56 -9.81 -35.64 0.52
CA ILE A 56 -10.41 -36.42 -0.57
C ILE A 56 -9.43 -36.42 -1.74
N GLU A 57 -9.05 -37.61 -2.19
CA GLU A 57 -8.27 -37.80 -3.41
C GLU A 57 -9.18 -37.65 -4.64
N LEU A 58 -8.84 -36.70 -5.50
CA LEU A 58 -9.57 -36.38 -6.72
C LEU A 58 -8.65 -36.57 -7.92
N GLN A 59 -9.15 -37.22 -8.97
CA GLN A 59 -8.45 -37.30 -10.24
C GLN A 59 -8.83 -36.11 -11.12
N LYS A 60 -7.83 -35.38 -11.64
CA LYS A 60 -8.02 -34.29 -12.60
C LYS A 60 -7.01 -34.39 -13.76
N PRO A 61 -7.37 -33.96 -14.97
CA PRO A 61 -6.43 -33.91 -16.08
C PRO A 61 -5.21 -33.07 -15.76
N ALA A 62 -4.00 -33.54 -16.11
CA ALA A 62 -2.77 -32.78 -15.90
C ALA A 62 -2.83 -31.40 -16.56
N ALA A 63 -3.40 -31.31 -17.76
CA ALA A 63 -3.59 -30.04 -18.47
C ALA A 63 -4.42 -29.02 -17.66
N VAL A 64 -5.47 -29.48 -16.95
CA VAL A 64 -6.31 -28.61 -16.11
C VAL A 64 -5.55 -28.15 -14.87
N VAL A 65 -4.75 -29.03 -14.27
CA VAL A 65 -3.91 -28.69 -13.11
C VAL A 65 -2.89 -27.63 -13.48
N ASP A 66 -2.15 -27.86 -14.57
CA ASP A 66 -1.11 -26.96 -15.03
C ASP A 66 -1.70 -25.60 -15.45
N TYR A 67 -2.84 -25.62 -16.15
CA TYR A 67 -3.57 -24.39 -16.50
C TYR A 67 -3.96 -23.59 -15.26
N ASN A 68 -4.57 -24.22 -14.26
CA ASN A 68 -5.01 -23.51 -13.05
C ASN A 68 -3.82 -22.96 -12.25
N LYS A 69 -2.71 -23.71 -12.17
CA LYS A 69 -1.48 -23.25 -11.53
C LYS A 69 -0.97 -21.96 -12.19
N HIS A 70 -0.93 -21.92 -13.51
CA HIS A 70 -0.39 -20.77 -14.24
C HIS A 70 -1.39 -19.60 -14.31
N LYS A 71 -2.68 -19.89 -14.46
CA LYS A 71 -3.73 -18.86 -14.46
C LYS A 71 -3.80 -18.10 -13.15
N ALA A 72 -3.57 -18.77 -12.02
CA ALA A 72 -3.60 -18.14 -10.70
C ALA A 72 -2.62 -16.95 -10.58
N TYR A 73 -1.52 -16.93 -11.33
CA TYR A 73 -0.58 -15.79 -11.33
C TYR A 73 -1.18 -14.54 -11.97
N ILE A 74 -2.05 -14.69 -12.97
CA ILE A 74 -2.74 -13.56 -13.60
C ILE A 74 -3.70 -12.94 -12.59
N ASP A 75 -4.53 -13.79 -11.95
CA ASP A 75 -5.47 -13.36 -10.91
C ASP A 75 -4.73 -12.70 -9.73
N LEU A 76 -3.56 -13.24 -9.35
CA LEU A 76 -2.72 -12.66 -8.30
C LEU A 76 -2.18 -11.28 -8.69
N SER A 77 -1.68 -11.12 -9.92
CA SER A 77 -1.20 -9.83 -10.42
C SER A 77 -2.32 -8.78 -10.44
N ASP A 78 -3.51 -9.15 -10.90
CA ASP A 78 -4.68 -8.26 -10.91
C ASP A 78 -5.13 -7.92 -9.48
N GLN A 79 -5.06 -8.88 -8.56
CA GLN A 79 -5.32 -8.65 -7.14
C GLN A 79 -4.30 -7.65 -6.55
N MET A 80 -3.01 -7.81 -6.82
CA MET A 80 -1.94 -6.91 -6.38
C MET A 80 -2.11 -5.49 -6.93
N LYS A 81 -2.54 -5.36 -8.20
CA LYS A 81 -2.95 -4.08 -8.79
C LYS A 81 -4.10 -3.44 -8.03
N SER A 82 -5.14 -4.23 -7.72
CA SER A 82 -6.38 -3.74 -7.12
C SER A 82 -6.18 -3.15 -5.71
N TYR A 83 -5.25 -3.69 -4.92
CA TYR A 83 -4.95 -3.18 -3.58
C TYR A 83 -4.39 -1.76 -3.66
N ALA A 84 -5.06 -0.80 -2.99
CA ALA A 84 -4.67 0.61 -3.01
C ALA A 84 -4.55 1.17 -4.45
N THR A 85 -5.59 0.97 -5.25
CA THR A 85 -5.65 1.45 -6.64
C THR A 85 -5.61 2.99 -6.72
N SER A 86 -4.72 3.51 -7.57
CA SER A 86 -4.61 4.96 -7.85
C SER A 86 -5.50 5.43 -8.99
N LEU A 87 -6.29 4.54 -9.61
CA LEU A 87 -7.29 4.94 -10.59
C LEU A 87 -8.34 5.86 -9.96
N ARG A 88 -8.71 6.90 -10.71
CA ARG A 88 -9.77 7.84 -10.38
C ARG A 88 -10.71 7.99 -11.58
N ARG A 89 -11.99 8.24 -11.31
CA ARG A 89 -12.97 8.50 -12.37
C ARG A 89 -12.55 9.79 -13.10
N GLY A 90 -12.51 9.74 -14.42
CA GLY A 90 -12.15 10.88 -15.24
C GLY A 90 -12.58 10.69 -16.70
N VAL A 91 -12.71 11.79 -17.43
CA VAL A 91 -13.17 11.79 -18.83
C VAL A 91 -12.05 11.37 -19.79
N LYS A 92 -10.80 11.65 -19.44
CA LYS A 92 -9.64 11.41 -20.30
C LYS A 92 -9.09 9.99 -20.13
N TRP A 93 -9.47 9.09 -21.04
CA TRP A 93 -9.13 7.65 -20.97
C TRP A 93 -7.61 7.37 -20.91
N TYR A 94 -6.79 8.17 -21.60
CA TYR A 94 -5.34 7.96 -21.64
C TYR A 94 -4.67 8.14 -20.26
N ARG A 95 -5.24 8.97 -19.37
CA ARG A 95 -4.75 9.13 -17.99
C ARG A 95 -4.94 7.84 -17.20
N LYS A 96 -6.06 7.14 -17.42
CA LYS A 96 -6.33 5.83 -16.82
C LYS A 96 -5.26 4.82 -17.27
N LEU A 97 -4.96 4.78 -18.57
CA LEU A 97 -3.93 3.90 -19.12
C LEU A 97 -2.55 4.20 -18.53
N ALA A 98 -2.14 5.47 -18.46
CA ALA A 98 -0.85 5.85 -17.89
C ALA A 98 -0.71 5.41 -16.42
N ILE A 99 -1.75 5.61 -15.60
CA ILE A 99 -1.77 5.19 -14.19
C ILE A 99 -1.70 3.66 -14.08
N GLU A 100 -2.44 2.93 -14.91
CA GLU A 100 -2.40 1.47 -14.96
C GLU A 100 -1.03 0.91 -15.33
N LEU A 101 -0.36 1.54 -16.28
CA LEU A 101 0.98 1.10 -16.69
C LEU A 101 2.01 1.38 -15.60
N LEU A 102 1.99 2.57 -14.99
CA LEU A 102 2.98 2.97 -13.98
C LEU A 102 2.74 2.32 -12.62
N ILE A 103 1.56 2.52 -12.03
CA ILE A 103 1.25 2.11 -10.66
C ILE A 103 0.70 0.68 -10.64
N GLY A 104 0.02 0.28 -11.71
CA GLY A 104 -0.47 -1.08 -11.82
C GLY A 104 0.64 -2.05 -12.19
N SER A 105 1.22 -1.90 -13.39
CA SER A 105 2.12 -2.93 -13.93
C SER A 105 3.57 -2.75 -13.47
N ALA A 106 4.15 -1.56 -13.68
CA ALA A 106 5.57 -1.34 -13.39
C ALA A 106 5.87 -1.46 -11.88
N LEU A 107 5.00 -0.93 -11.02
CA LEU A 107 5.17 -1.04 -9.57
C LEU A 107 5.03 -2.48 -9.06
N VAL A 108 4.07 -3.27 -9.57
CA VAL A 108 3.94 -4.69 -9.20
C VAL A 108 5.18 -5.47 -9.63
N ASN A 109 5.72 -5.22 -10.83
CA ASN A 109 6.97 -5.83 -11.27
C ASN A 109 8.16 -5.43 -10.38
N ALA A 110 8.25 -4.16 -9.99
CA ALA A 110 9.28 -3.68 -9.08
C ALA A 110 9.15 -4.31 -7.68
N HIS A 111 7.92 -4.55 -7.21
CA HIS A 111 7.66 -5.24 -5.95
C HIS A 111 8.16 -6.68 -6.00
N VAL A 112 7.82 -7.43 -7.05
CA VAL A 112 8.32 -8.80 -7.25
C VAL A 112 9.85 -8.82 -7.27
N LEU A 113 10.47 -7.92 -8.05
CA LEU A 113 11.93 -7.82 -8.13
C LEU A 113 12.56 -7.47 -6.77
N HIS A 114 11.96 -6.57 -6.00
CA HIS A 114 12.42 -6.24 -4.65
C HIS A 114 12.39 -7.47 -3.75
N GLN A 115 11.32 -8.27 -3.78
CA GLN A 115 11.23 -9.47 -2.95
C GLN A 115 12.27 -10.53 -3.33
N GLU A 116 12.54 -10.70 -4.63
CA GLU A 116 13.55 -11.64 -5.12
C GLU A 116 14.98 -11.19 -4.76
N VAL A 117 15.29 -9.90 -4.90
CA VAL A 117 16.65 -9.38 -4.63
C VAL A 117 16.92 -9.23 -3.13
N ALA A 118 15.96 -8.72 -2.36
CA ALA A 118 16.12 -8.54 -0.92
C ALA A 118 15.94 -9.86 -0.13
N ASN A 119 15.40 -10.90 -0.77
CA ASN A 119 15.00 -12.16 -0.14
C ASN A 119 14.09 -11.98 1.09
N GLU A 120 13.31 -10.89 1.10
CA GLU A 120 12.42 -10.51 2.18
C GLU A 120 10.98 -10.40 1.69
N LYS A 121 10.05 -10.95 2.49
CA LYS A 121 8.62 -10.87 2.19
C LYS A 121 8.07 -9.53 2.64
N MET A 122 7.57 -8.75 1.69
CA MET A 122 6.90 -7.48 1.94
C MET A 122 5.52 -7.49 1.27
N SER A 123 4.49 -6.97 1.95
CA SER A 123 3.17 -6.81 1.32
C SER A 123 3.21 -5.69 0.29
N ILE A 124 2.43 -5.83 -0.79
CA ILE A 124 2.33 -4.80 -1.85
C ILE A 124 1.89 -3.44 -1.27
N THR A 125 1.04 -3.42 -0.25
CA THR A 125 0.60 -2.18 0.42
C THR A 125 1.75 -1.49 1.13
N LYS A 126 2.58 -2.24 1.88
CA LYS A 126 3.76 -1.69 2.57
C LYS A 126 4.78 -1.19 1.56
N PHE A 127 5.00 -1.93 0.47
CA PHE A 127 5.88 -1.51 -0.61
C PHE A 127 5.43 -0.21 -1.28
N LYS A 128 4.12 -0.08 -1.58
CA LYS A 128 3.53 1.16 -2.10
C LYS A 128 3.72 2.32 -1.11
N GLN A 129 3.49 2.10 0.17
CA GLN A 129 3.68 3.11 1.20
C GLN A 129 5.14 3.58 1.29
N GLU A 130 6.09 2.66 1.24
CA GLU A 130 7.53 2.97 1.26
C GLU A 130 7.95 3.81 0.05
N ILE A 131 7.46 3.46 -1.15
CA ILE A 131 7.68 4.27 -2.36
C ILE A 131 7.11 5.68 -2.20
N VAL A 132 5.87 5.79 -1.71
CA VAL A 132 5.23 7.10 -1.48
C VAL A 132 6.02 7.91 -0.47
N ASN A 133 6.44 7.31 0.63
CA ASN A 133 7.25 7.96 1.65
C ASN A 133 8.56 8.49 1.06
N ARG A 134 9.30 7.67 0.32
CA ARG A 134 10.56 8.08 -0.32
C ARG A 134 10.37 9.18 -1.36
N LEU A 135 9.33 9.10 -2.19
CA LEU A 135 9.02 10.13 -3.18
C LEU A 135 8.62 11.47 -2.54
N LEU A 136 8.03 11.43 -1.34
CA LEU A 136 7.64 12.62 -0.58
C LEU A 136 8.73 13.08 0.42
N GLY A 137 9.84 12.35 0.54
CA GLY A 137 10.93 12.68 1.47
C GLY A 137 10.64 12.34 2.94
N PHE A 138 9.71 11.40 3.21
CA PHE A 138 9.38 10.91 4.55
C PHE A 138 10.31 9.77 5.04
N ASP A 139 11.59 9.75 4.65
CA ASP A 139 12.50 8.65 4.97
C ASP A 139 12.47 8.24 6.46
N VAL A 140 12.30 6.93 6.69
CA VAL A 140 12.05 6.32 8.01
C VAL A 140 13.29 6.28 8.91
N ASP A 141 14.47 6.69 8.42
CA ASP A 141 15.72 6.66 9.21
C ASP A 141 16.23 8.04 9.70
N GLN A 142 15.43 9.10 9.63
CA GLN A 142 15.78 10.36 10.34
C GLN A 142 14.64 11.09 11.07
N HIS A 143 13.40 10.62 11.07
CA HIS A 143 12.32 11.36 11.73
C HIS A 143 11.43 10.49 12.64
N THR A 144 12.01 10.06 13.77
CA THR A 144 11.32 10.13 15.07
C THR A 144 11.22 11.56 15.62
N HIS A 145 11.26 12.57 14.74
CA HIS A 145 10.79 13.90 15.04
C HIS A 145 9.43 14.04 14.37
N SER A 146 8.42 13.84 15.21
CA SER A 146 7.08 14.38 15.12
C SER A 146 6.79 15.35 13.98
N ILE A 147 5.52 15.31 13.55
CA ILE A 147 4.77 16.37 12.88
C ILE A 147 4.61 17.62 13.81
N PHE A 148 5.67 17.98 14.53
CA PHE A 148 5.91 19.26 15.15
C PHE A 148 7.22 19.73 14.56
N GLU A 149 7.15 20.72 13.68
CA GLU A 149 8.33 21.45 13.23
C GLU A 149 9.14 21.83 14.48
N ASP A 150 10.30 21.20 14.68
CA ASP A 150 11.27 21.61 15.69
C ASP A 150 11.93 22.88 15.17
N HIS A 151 11.15 23.97 15.14
CA HIS A 151 11.71 25.29 14.96
C HIS A 151 12.60 25.50 16.17
N GLN A 152 13.90 25.64 15.94
CA GLN A 152 14.84 26.01 16.98
C GLN A 152 14.39 27.34 17.61
N HIS A 153 13.69 27.25 18.73
CA HIS A 153 13.17 28.41 19.43
C HIS A 153 14.37 29.13 20.05
N SER A 154 14.61 30.37 19.63
CA SER A 154 15.62 31.25 20.23
C SER A 154 14.98 32.55 20.68
N LEU A 155 15.52 33.12 21.77
CA LEU A 155 15.12 34.43 22.26
C LEU A 155 16.02 35.50 21.67
N GLU A 156 15.41 36.52 21.08
CA GLU A 156 16.07 37.73 20.59
C GLU A 156 15.66 38.93 21.45
N ASP A 157 16.62 39.80 21.80
CA ASP A 157 16.36 41.05 22.51
C ASP A 157 16.00 42.16 21.51
N VAL A 158 14.72 42.56 21.50
CA VAL A 158 14.21 43.58 20.57
C VAL A 158 14.32 45.02 21.12
N GLY A 159 15.06 45.22 22.22
CA GLY A 159 15.32 46.54 22.81
C GLY A 159 14.23 47.03 23.78
N THR A 160 14.56 48.09 24.53
CA THR A 160 13.72 48.61 25.64
C THR A 160 12.40 49.23 25.19
N ASN A 161 12.35 49.78 23.98
CA ASN A 161 11.17 50.47 23.44
C ASN A 161 10.12 49.48 22.88
N ASN A 162 10.49 48.23 22.60
CA ASN A 162 9.62 47.22 21.99
C ASN A 162 9.08 46.18 23.00
N ARG A 163 9.07 46.49 24.29
CA ARG A 163 8.65 45.56 25.35
C ARG A 163 7.16 45.23 25.25
N ARG A 164 6.84 43.94 25.15
CA ARG A 164 5.45 43.44 25.21
C ARG A 164 5.24 42.50 26.39
N ARG A 165 3.98 42.24 26.73
CA ARG A 165 3.60 41.35 27.83
C ARG A 165 4.05 39.92 27.52
N CYS A 166 4.57 39.21 28.52
CA CYS A 166 4.86 37.79 28.42
C CYS A 166 3.56 37.02 28.09
N ALA A 167 3.55 36.25 27.01
CA ALA A 167 2.37 35.52 26.55
C ALA A 167 1.88 34.50 27.59
N PHE A 168 2.81 33.73 28.16
CA PHE A 168 2.49 32.71 29.16
C PHE A 168 1.97 33.31 30.48
N CYS A 169 2.64 34.34 31.01
CA CYS A 169 2.18 35.01 32.23
C CYS A 169 0.80 35.68 32.02
N TYR A 170 0.55 36.24 30.84
CA TYR A 170 -0.74 36.83 30.51
C TYR A 170 -1.86 35.79 30.55
N GLU A 171 -1.64 34.63 29.90
CA GLU A 171 -2.62 33.55 29.86
C GLU A 171 -2.90 33.00 31.26
N LYS A 172 -1.85 32.79 32.06
CA LYS A 172 -1.99 32.33 33.45
C LYS A 172 -2.81 33.31 34.31
N LEU A 173 -2.43 34.59 34.31
CA LEU A 173 -3.15 35.62 35.08
C LEU A 173 -4.57 35.86 34.56
N GLN A 174 -4.80 35.69 33.25
CA GLN A 174 -6.13 35.81 32.67
C GLN A 174 -7.04 34.67 33.16
N ARG A 175 -6.51 33.45 33.26
CA ARG A 175 -7.24 32.27 33.74
C ARG A 175 -7.55 32.37 35.24
N GLU A 176 -6.62 32.91 36.03
CA GLU A 176 -6.76 33.00 37.49
C GLU A 176 -7.58 34.21 37.96
N SER A 177 -7.48 35.36 37.29
CA SER A 177 -8.02 36.64 37.80
C SER A 177 -8.69 37.52 36.75
N GLY A 178 -8.91 36.98 35.55
CA GLY A 178 -9.62 37.66 34.47
C GLY A 178 -8.76 38.67 33.68
N ARG A 179 -9.32 39.13 32.55
CA ARG A 179 -8.62 39.93 31.53
C ARG A 179 -8.09 41.27 32.05
N ALA A 180 -8.90 42.02 32.81
CA ALA A 180 -8.52 43.34 33.31
C ALA A 180 -7.32 43.27 34.27
N HIS A 181 -7.31 42.25 35.13
CA HIS A 181 -6.20 41.99 36.04
C HIS A 181 -4.93 41.61 35.28
N ALA A 182 -5.03 40.67 34.33
CA ALA A 182 -3.92 40.22 33.51
C ALA A 182 -3.27 41.37 32.72
N GLN A 183 -4.06 42.26 32.11
CA GLN A 183 -3.52 43.39 31.33
C GLN A 183 -2.65 44.35 32.15
N ARG A 184 -2.98 44.55 33.44
CA ARG A 184 -2.27 45.45 34.35
C ARG A 184 -1.06 44.80 35.02
N LYS A 185 -1.17 43.52 35.38
CA LYS A 185 -0.19 42.84 36.24
C LYS A 185 0.83 41.99 35.47
N THR A 186 0.58 41.66 34.20
CA THR A 186 1.51 40.82 33.43
C THR A 186 2.84 41.54 33.21
N PRO A 187 3.98 40.88 33.51
CA PRO A 187 5.30 41.45 33.25
C PRO A 187 5.53 41.71 31.76
N ARG A 188 6.22 42.82 31.45
CA ARG A 188 6.64 43.15 30.09
C ARG A 188 8.10 42.78 29.89
N THR A 189 8.40 42.11 28.80
CA THR A 189 9.71 41.57 28.43
C THR A 189 10.17 42.13 27.10
N LYS A 190 11.49 42.23 26.93
CA LYS A 190 12.17 42.61 25.68
C LYS A 190 12.55 41.40 24.82
N LEU A 191 12.27 40.18 25.30
CA LEU A 191 12.67 38.94 24.66
C LEU A 191 11.54 38.42 23.78
N LYS A 192 11.78 38.34 22.48
CA LYS A 192 10.87 37.78 21.46
C LYS A 192 11.39 36.41 21.05
N CYS A 193 10.52 35.41 21.00
CA CYS A 193 10.84 34.13 20.36
C CYS A 193 10.79 34.30 18.84
N THR A 194 11.88 33.97 18.16
CA THR A 194 12.04 34.07 16.70
C THR A 194 11.02 33.21 15.96
N SER A 195 10.73 32.00 16.46
CA SER A 195 9.82 31.06 15.79
C SER A 195 8.35 31.30 16.10
N CYS A 196 8.01 31.68 17.35
CA CYS A 196 6.61 31.87 17.75
C CYS A 196 6.08 33.28 17.53
N GLU A 197 6.97 34.23 17.23
CA GLU A 197 6.69 35.66 17.19
C GLU A 197 6.06 36.25 18.46
N LYS A 198 6.20 35.55 19.58
CA LYS A 198 5.62 35.89 20.89
C LYS A 198 6.70 36.31 21.88
N TYR A 199 6.30 37.06 22.89
CA TYR A 199 7.20 37.59 23.91
C TYR A 199 7.14 36.73 25.18
N PHE A 200 8.30 36.41 25.74
CA PHE A 200 8.42 35.56 26.93
C PHE A 200 9.41 36.12 27.95
N CYS A 201 9.14 35.91 29.24
CA CYS A 201 10.18 35.98 30.26
C CYS A 201 11.09 34.75 30.13
N ILE A 202 12.34 34.84 30.57
CA ILE A 202 13.34 33.76 30.42
C ILE A 202 12.81 32.44 30.98
N GLU A 203 12.26 32.44 32.19
CA GLU A 203 11.70 31.24 32.82
C GLU A 203 10.52 30.66 32.05
N CYS A 204 9.59 31.51 31.61
CA CYS A 204 8.42 31.08 30.85
C CYS A 204 8.79 30.51 29.48
N PHE A 205 9.86 31.02 28.87
CA PHE A 205 10.37 30.48 27.61
C PHE A 205 10.80 29.03 27.77
N PHE A 206 11.57 28.69 28.81
CA PHE A 206 11.99 27.31 29.07
C PHE A 206 10.86 26.39 29.57
N GLN A 207 9.79 26.96 30.14
CA GLN A 207 8.59 26.18 30.50
C GLN A 207 7.76 25.80 29.27
N VAL A 208 7.68 26.69 28.28
CA VAL A 208 6.87 26.49 27.06
C VAL A 208 7.65 25.74 25.97
N HIS A 209 8.96 26.00 25.85
CA HIS A 209 9.84 25.39 24.86
C HIS A 209 10.80 24.44 25.58
N LYS A 210 10.56 23.13 25.44
CA LYS A 210 11.46 22.11 26.00
C LYS A 210 12.80 22.17 25.26
N ARG A 211 13.91 22.16 26.01
CA ARG A 211 15.25 21.94 25.44
C ARG A 211 15.30 20.54 24.85
N THR A 212 15.38 20.43 23.52
CA THR A 212 15.99 19.28 22.88
C THR A 212 17.46 19.26 23.32
N LYS A 213 17.89 18.10 23.85
CA LYS A 213 19.22 17.90 24.42
C LYS A 213 20.18 17.44 23.33
#